data_AF-A0A1H6GTQ9-F1
#
_entry.id   AF-A0A1H6GTQ9-F1
#
_cell.length_a   1.000
_cell.length_b   1.000
_cell.length_c   1.000
_cell.angle_alpha   90.00
_cell.angle_beta   90.00
_cell.angle_gamma   90.00
#
_symmetry.space_group_name_H-M   'P 1'
#
loop_
_entity.id
_entity.type
_entity.pdbx_description
1 polymer ?
#
loop_
_entity_poly.entity_id
_entity_poly.type
_entity_poly.pdbx_seq_one_letter_code
_entity_poly.pdbx_strand_id
1 'polypeptide(L)'
;MSCSDTKGVVADINMRIELKRMIDRTLAMDNGPLAAILQVAVGTLDQRIAQPQSHIEEKEEPRSISAMICRNVRVDGRRTSVKLEGEYWQVLEAMAFETGGSLDRLCDAARRDYPYRSLASALRVYALAMLSQAAAPPSFFPAEGSDSGSKRSGRKRQTA
;
A
#
# COMPACT_ATOMS: atom_id res chain seq x y z
N MET A 1 -16.66 25.05 -11.77
CA MET A 1 -17.87 24.28 -11.39
C MET A 1 -17.43 22.95 -10.79
N SER A 2 -17.61 22.79 -9.48
CA SER A 2 -17.20 21.59 -8.72
C SER A 2 -18.19 20.45 -9.00
N CYS A 3 -17.72 19.35 -9.58
CA CYS A 3 -18.54 18.17 -9.94
C CYS A 3 -18.31 16.98 -8.96
N SER A 4 -17.60 17.23 -7.86
CA SER A 4 -17.19 16.19 -6.90
C SER A 4 -18.16 16.03 -5.73
N ASP A 5 -18.85 17.12 -5.37
CA ASP A 5 -19.60 17.28 -4.12
C ASP A 5 -20.92 16.49 -4.08
N THR A 6 -21.60 16.35 -5.22
CA THR A 6 -22.90 15.66 -5.29
C THR A 6 -22.82 14.14 -5.34
N LYS A 7 -21.63 13.56 -5.59
CA LYS A 7 -21.47 12.12 -5.78
C LYS A 7 -21.70 11.32 -4.49
N GLY A 8 -21.26 11.85 -3.34
CA GLY A 8 -21.42 11.21 -2.03
C GLY A 8 -22.88 11.15 -1.59
N VAL A 9 -23.58 12.29 -1.64
CA VAL A 9 -25.01 12.39 -1.28
C VAL A 9 -25.86 11.47 -2.17
N VAL A 10 -25.60 11.44 -3.47
CA VAL A 10 -26.34 10.59 -4.41
C VAL A 10 -26.10 9.10 -4.14
N ALA A 11 -24.88 8.71 -3.76
CA ALA A 11 -24.57 7.33 -3.38
C ALA A 11 -25.33 6.91 -2.11
N ASP A 12 -25.35 7.76 -1.07
CA ASP A 12 -26.08 7.49 0.18
C ASP A 12 -27.59 7.39 -0.06
N ILE A 13 -28.16 8.25 -0.91
CA ILE A 13 -29.58 8.17 -1.32
C ILE A 13 -29.88 6.83 -2.00
N ASN A 14 -29.06 6.41 -2.96
CA ASN A 14 -29.25 5.15 -3.67
C ASN A 14 -29.16 3.95 -2.72
N MET A 15 -28.17 3.95 -1.82
CA MET A 15 -27.99 2.89 -0.83
C MET A 15 -29.18 2.82 0.14
N ARG A 16 -29.67 3.97 0.62
CA ARG A 16 -30.85 4.02 1.50
C ARG A 16 -32.10 3.43 0.86
N ILE A 17 -32.34 3.73 -0.43
CA ILE A 17 -33.47 3.17 -1.18
C ILE A 17 -33.37 1.65 -1.22
N GLU A 18 -32.18 1.11 -1.51
CA GLU A 18 -32.00 -0.34 -1.58
C GLU A 18 -32.15 -1.01 -0.21
N LEU A 19 -31.63 -0.41 0.86
CA LEU A 19 -31.82 -0.93 2.22
C LEU A 19 -33.30 -0.95 2.63
N LYS A 20 -34.09 0.06 2.27
CA LYS A 20 -35.54 0.03 2.52
C LYS A 20 -36.23 -1.13 1.80
N ARG A 21 -35.88 -1.36 0.52
CA ARG A 21 -36.38 -2.53 -0.23
C ARG A 21 -35.95 -3.85 0.39
N MET A 22 -34.76 -3.91 1.00
CA MET A 22 -34.33 -5.09 1.74
C MET A 22 -35.13 -5.29 3.02
N ILE A 23 -35.42 -4.23 3.77
CA ILE A 23 -36.28 -4.29 4.96
C ILE A 23 -37.63 -4.89 4.61
N ASP A 24 -38.29 -4.35 3.58
CA ASP A 24 -39.60 -4.84 3.11
C ASP A 24 -39.57 -6.34 2.77
N ARG A 25 -38.49 -6.79 2.10
CA ARG A 25 -38.27 -8.22 1.80
C ARG A 25 -38.03 -9.06 3.06
N THR A 26 -37.28 -8.56 4.04
CA THR A 26 -36.96 -9.29 5.27
C THR A 26 -38.13 -9.38 6.24
N LEU A 27 -39.01 -8.37 6.25
CA LEU A 27 -40.27 -8.42 7.00
C LEU A 27 -41.18 -9.52 6.46
N ALA A 28 -41.22 -9.72 5.14
CA ALA A 28 -41.94 -10.83 4.53
C ALA A 28 -41.35 -12.22 4.86
N MET A 29 -40.12 -12.27 5.40
CA MET A 29 -39.44 -13.49 5.83
C MET A 29 -39.48 -13.70 7.35
N ASP A 30 -40.22 -12.87 8.10
CA ASP A 30 -40.28 -12.87 9.57
C ASP A 30 -38.90 -12.81 10.27
N ASN A 31 -37.88 -12.26 9.60
CA ASN A 31 -36.53 -12.14 10.14
C ASN A 31 -36.33 -10.80 10.86
N GLY A 32 -36.93 -10.70 12.05
CA GLY A 32 -36.85 -9.52 12.91
C GLY A 32 -35.43 -9.00 13.19
N PRO A 33 -34.45 -9.87 13.53
CA PRO A 33 -33.07 -9.43 13.77
C PRO A 33 -32.42 -8.75 12.57
N LEU A 34 -32.56 -9.33 11.37
CA LEU A 34 -32.01 -8.75 10.15
C LEU A 34 -32.71 -7.44 9.79
N ALA A 35 -34.04 -7.38 9.93
CA ALA A 35 -34.80 -6.15 9.72
C ALA A 35 -34.34 -5.02 10.67
N ALA A 36 -34.05 -5.33 11.93
CA ALA A 36 -33.53 -4.36 12.89
C ALA A 36 -32.14 -3.82 12.50
N ILE A 37 -31.23 -4.69 12.05
CA ILE A 37 -29.89 -4.29 11.57
C ILE A 37 -30.02 -3.36 10.36
N LEU A 38 -30.87 -3.73 9.40
CA LEU A 38 -31.11 -2.92 8.21
C LEU A 38 -31.76 -1.58 8.57
N GLN A 39 -32.67 -1.55 9.55
CA GLN A 39 -33.30 -0.33 10.04
C GLN A 39 -32.29 0.64 10.67
N VAL A 40 -31.33 0.12 11.44
CA VAL A 40 -30.22 0.92 11.99
C VAL A 40 -29.37 1.49 10.85
N ALA A 41 -29.03 0.69 9.84
CA ALA A 41 -28.28 1.14 8.68
C ALA A 41 -29.01 2.20 7.84
N VAL A 42 -30.35 2.13 7.74
CA VAL A 42 -31.15 3.19 7.11
C VAL A 42 -31.09 4.49 7.94
N GLY A 43 -31.17 4.37 9.28
CA GLY A 43 -31.09 5.52 10.19
C GLY A 43 -29.76 6.25 10.13
N THR A 44 -28.64 5.53 10.00
CA THR A 44 -27.32 6.14 9.85
C THR A 44 -27.17 6.90 8.52
N LEU A 45 -27.71 6.36 7.42
CA LEU A 45 -27.74 7.07 6.13
C LEU A 45 -28.66 8.29 6.14
N ASP A 46 -29.81 8.22 6.82
CA ASP A 46 -30.72 9.37 6.98
C ASP A 46 -30.02 10.54 7.68
N GLN A 47 -29.22 10.25 8.72
CA GLN A 47 -28.44 11.26 9.43
C GLN A 47 -27.37 11.92 8.54
N ARG A 48 -26.72 11.14 7.66
CA ARG A 48 -25.72 11.65 6.72
C ARG A 48 -26.33 12.48 5.59
N ILE A 49 -27.42 12.01 4.99
CA ILE A 49 -28.16 12.74 3.95
C ILE A 49 -28.69 14.07 4.50
N ALA A 50 -29.12 14.11 5.77
CA ALA A 50 -29.59 15.32 6.44
C ALA A 50 -28.48 16.32 6.78
N GLN A 51 -27.21 15.92 6.75
CA GLN A 51 -26.05 16.78 7.02
C GLN A 51 -25.12 16.84 5.79
N PRO A 52 -25.47 17.61 4.73
CA PRO A 52 -24.69 17.66 3.49
C PRO A 52 -23.23 18.11 3.69
N GLN A 53 -22.97 18.83 4.78
CA GLN A 53 -21.67 19.40 5.13
C GLN A 53 -20.70 18.34 5.66
N SER A 54 -21.19 17.17 6.11
CA SER A 54 -20.37 16.02 6.50
C SER A 54 -19.66 15.35 5.32
N HIS A 55 -20.18 15.52 4.08
CA HIS A 55 -19.51 15.06 2.86
C HIS A 55 -18.32 15.95 2.45
N ILE A 56 -18.24 17.17 2.98
CA ILE A 56 -17.21 18.15 2.65
C ILE A 56 -15.96 17.95 3.55
N GLU A 57 -16.13 17.42 4.78
CA GLU A 57 -15.03 17.28 5.75
C GLU A 57 -14.69 15.85 6.20
N GLU A 58 -15.47 14.82 5.85
CA GLU A 58 -15.00 13.44 5.99
C GLU A 58 -14.14 13.04 4.78
N LYS A 59 -12.91 13.57 4.76
CA LYS A 59 -11.78 12.94 4.09
C LYS A 59 -11.33 11.69 4.87
N GLU A 60 -12.26 10.88 5.34
CA GLU A 60 -12.04 9.45 5.53
C GLU A 60 -12.63 8.76 4.31
N GLU A 61 -11.90 8.90 3.20
CA GLU A 61 -11.87 7.85 2.19
C GLU A 61 -11.81 6.52 2.95
N PRO A 62 -12.64 5.50 2.64
CA PRO A 62 -12.26 4.15 3.04
C PRO A 62 -10.82 4.04 2.57
N ARG A 63 -9.86 3.68 3.45
CA ARG A 63 -8.47 3.41 3.05
C ARG A 63 -8.56 2.40 1.92
N SER A 64 -8.63 2.92 0.69
CA SER A 64 -8.78 2.13 -0.51
C SER A 64 -7.36 1.67 -0.71
N ILE A 65 -7.07 0.49 -0.16
CA ILE A 65 -5.81 -0.24 -0.25
C ILE A 65 -5.34 -0.40 -1.72
N SER A 66 -6.11 0.05 -2.70
CA SER A 66 -5.87 -0.21 -4.11
C SER A 66 -6.50 0.81 -5.05
N ALA A 67 -6.31 2.11 -4.80
CA ALA A 67 -6.53 3.10 -5.85
C ALA A 67 -5.42 2.94 -6.90
N MET A 68 -5.67 2.12 -7.92
CA MET A 68 -4.71 1.85 -8.99
C MET A 68 -4.60 3.05 -9.94
N ILE A 69 -3.48 3.76 -9.88
CA ILE A 69 -3.17 4.96 -10.68
C ILE A 69 -2.40 4.55 -11.95
N CYS A 70 -2.86 5.04 -13.11
CA CYS A 70 -2.16 4.89 -14.38
C CYS A 70 -1.25 6.10 -14.65
N ARG A 71 0.02 5.86 -14.98
CA ARG A 71 0.99 6.91 -15.33
C ARG A 71 1.79 6.52 -16.57
N ASN A 72 2.27 7.51 -17.30
CA ASN A 72 3.15 7.31 -18.44
C ASN A 72 4.60 7.53 -18.00
N VAL A 73 5.44 6.53 -18.23
CA VAL A 73 6.88 6.56 -17.96
C VAL A 73 7.65 6.23 -19.24
N ARG A 74 8.94 6.49 -19.28
CA ARG A 74 9.82 6.00 -20.34
C ARG A 74 10.60 4.79 -19.85
N VAL A 75 10.57 3.72 -20.64
CA VAL A 75 11.39 2.50 -20.41
C VAL A 75 12.01 2.08 -21.74
N ASP A 76 13.31 1.84 -21.75
CA ASP A 76 14.09 1.52 -22.96
C ASP A 76 13.85 2.55 -24.10
N GLY A 77 13.72 3.83 -23.73
CA GLY A 77 13.42 4.93 -24.66
C GLY A 77 11.97 4.99 -25.16
N ARG A 78 11.10 4.04 -24.78
CA ARG A 78 9.69 3.97 -25.22
C ARG A 78 8.74 4.47 -24.13
N ARG A 79 7.76 5.29 -24.54
CA ARG A 79 6.68 5.72 -23.63
C ARG A 79 5.77 4.53 -23.33
N THR A 80 5.63 4.21 -22.06
CA THR A 80 4.88 3.06 -21.56
C THR A 80 3.89 3.52 -20.50
N SER A 81 2.61 3.18 -20.69
CA SER A 81 1.58 3.40 -19.67
C SER A 81 1.60 2.24 -18.67
N VAL A 82 1.70 2.56 -17.39
CA VAL A 82 1.78 1.58 -16.30
C VAL A 82 0.71 1.91 -15.25
N LYS A 83 0.00 0.88 -14.77
CA LYS A 83 -0.99 1.00 -13.71
C LYS A 83 -0.48 0.31 -12.44
N LEU A 84 -0.39 1.05 -11.34
CA LEU A 84 0.10 0.61 -10.02
C LEU A 84 -0.70 1.26 -8.90
N GLU A 85 -0.67 0.67 -7.71
CA GLU A 85 -1.23 1.22 -6.49
C GLU A 85 -0.51 2.55 -6.16
N GLY A 86 -1.25 3.50 -5.55
CA GLY A 86 -0.72 4.84 -5.26
C GLY A 86 0.50 4.81 -4.34
N GLU A 87 0.54 3.86 -3.41
CA GLU A 87 1.61 3.65 -2.44
C GLU A 87 2.92 3.25 -3.15
N TYR A 88 2.85 2.39 -4.16
CA TYR A 88 4.04 2.04 -4.96
C TYR A 88 4.55 3.24 -5.74
N TRP A 89 3.66 4.09 -6.28
CA TRP A 89 4.10 5.32 -6.94
C TRP A 89 4.82 6.27 -5.99
N GLN A 90 4.31 6.45 -4.77
CA GLN A 90 4.95 7.28 -3.75
C GLN A 90 6.34 6.74 -3.37
N VAL A 91 6.47 5.44 -3.16
CA VAL A 91 7.77 4.81 -2.85
C VAL A 91 8.76 4.98 -4.00
N LEU A 92 8.34 4.79 -5.25
CA LEU A 92 9.20 4.98 -6.43
C LEU A 92 9.64 6.44 -6.58
N GLU A 93 8.75 7.41 -6.32
CA GLU A 93 9.10 8.84 -6.33
C GLU A 93 10.09 9.20 -5.22
N ALA A 94 9.89 8.69 -4.00
CA ALA A 94 10.80 8.91 -2.89
C ALA A 94 12.20 8.35 -3.20
N MET A 95 12.29 7.12 -3.72
CA MET A 95 13.57 6.52 -4.11
C MET A 95 14.25 7.32 -5.25
N ALA A 96 13.49 7.81 -6.21
CA ALA A 96 14.06 8.63 -7.29
C ALA A 96 14.65 9.92 -6.72
N PHE A 97 13.93 10.56 -5.80
CA PHE A 97 14.39 11.77 -5.13
C PHE A 97 15.65 11.53 -4.29
N GLU A 98 15.66 10.50 -3.44
CA GLU A 98 16.80 10.14 -2.58
C GLU A 98 18.07 9.79 -3.36
N THR A 99 17.93 9.14 -4.51
CA THR A 99 19.05 8.75 -5.38
C THR A 99 19.47 9.85 -6.36
N GLY A 100 18.82 11.02 -6.33
CA GLY A 100 19.06 12.10 -7.31
C GLY A 100 18.74 11.71 -8.74
N GLY A 101 17.91 10.68 -8.92
CA GLY A 101 17.54 10.09 -10.21
C GLY A 101 16.18 10.57 -10.73
N SER A 102 15.76 9.99 -11.86
CA SER A 102 14.41 10.16 -12.40
C SER A 102 13.62 8.86 -12.27
N LEU A 103 12.29 8.98 -12.22
CA LEU A 103 11.39 7.83 -12.21
C LEU A 103 11.61 6.92 -13.41
N ASP A 104 11.91 7.49 -14.59
CA ASP A 104 12.23 6.74 -15.81
C ASP A 104 13.47 5.86 -15.61
N ARG A 105 14.54 6.37 -14.98
CA ARG A 105 15.75 5.57 -14.69
C ARG A 105 15.49 4.41 -13.75
N LEU A 106 14.62 4.59 -12.76
CA LEU A 106 14.20 3.49 -11.88
C LEU A 106 13.39 2.44 -12.65
N CYS A 107 12.54 2.87 -13.59
CA CYS A 107 11.80 1.95 -14.43
C CYS A 107 12.72 1.14 -15.36
N ASP A 108 13.76 1.77 -15.92
CA ASP A 108 14.80 1.09 -16.70
C ASP A 108 15.59 0.09 -15.83
N ALA A 109 15.94 0.47 -14.60
CA ALA A 109 16.60 -0.44 -13.66
C ALA A 109 15.73 -1.65 -13.31
N ALA A 110 14.46 -1.43 -12.95
CA ALA A 110 13.53 -2.51 -12.67
C ALA A 110 13.30 -3.42 -13.89
N ARG A 111 13.23 -2.86 -15.10
CA ARG A 111 13.13 -3.63 -16.34
C ARG A 111 14.35 -4.51 -16.57
N ARG A 112 15.56 -3.98 -16.35
CA ARG A 112 16.81 -4.73 -16.51
C ARG A 112 16.96 -5.84 -15.48
N ASP A 113 16.59 -5.59 -14.23
CA ASP A 113 16.73 -6.56 -13.14
C ASP A 113 15.66 -7.65 -13.19
N TYR A 114 14.48 -7.35 -13.76
CA TYR A 114 13.35 -8.28 -13.90
C TYR A 114 12.82 -8.35 -15.34
N PRO A 115 13.63 -8.81 -16.32
CA PRO A 115 13.30 -8.71 -17.74
C PRO A 115 12.08 -9.54 -18.14
N TYR A 116 11.85 -10.67 -17.47
CA TYR A 116 10.75 -11.60 -17.79
C TYR A 116 9.42 -11.28 -17.09
N ARG A 117 9.35 -10.19 -16.31
CA ARG A 117 8.12 -9.77 -15.62
C ARG A 117 7.42 -8.64 -16.38
N SER A 118 6.11 -8.50 -16.17
CA SER A 118 5.41 -7.27 -16.59
C SER A 118 6.03 -6.06 -15.88
N LEU A 119 6.00 -4.87 -16.51
CA LEU A 119 6.63 -3.68 -15.91
C LEU A 119 6.06 -3.37 -14.52
N ALA A 120 4.74 -3.50 -14.37
CA ALA A 120 4.07 -3.30 -13.09
C ALA A 120 4.53 -4.32 -12.02
N SER A 121 4.72 -5.59 -12.38
CA SER A 121 5.23 -6.59 -11.43
C SER A 121 6.71 -6.34 -11.09
N ALA A 122 7.53 -6.00 -12.09
CA ALA A 122 8.93 -5.64 -11.92
C ALA A 122 9.10 -4.47 -10.95
N LEU A 123 8.32 -3.39 -11.13
CA LEU A 123 8.38 -2.20 -10.27
C LEU A 123 8.01 -2.49 -8.82
N ARG A 124 6.99 -3.32 -8.56
CA ARG A 124 6.62 -3.70 -7.18
C ARG A 124 7.73 -4.48 -6.49
N VAL A 125 8.30 -5.46 -7.17
CA VAL A 125 9.39 -6.29 -6.61
C VAL A 125 10.64 -5.44 -6.41
N TYR A 126 10.95 -4.56 -7.37
CA TYR A 126 12.08 -3.63 -7.27
C TYR A 126 11.93 -2.71 -6.05
N ALA A 127 10.77 -2.09 -5.86
CA ALA A 127 10.50 -1.24 -4.70
C ALA A 127 10.63 -2.02 -3.37
N LEU A 128 10.11 -3.24 -3.30
CA LEU A 128 10.24 -4.08 -2.12
C LEU A 128 11.70 -4.46 -1.83
N ALA A 129 12.46 -4.83 -2.86
CA ALA A 129 13.87 -5.20 -2.72
C ALA A 129 14.72 -4.01 -2.22
N MET A 130 14.47 -2.80 -2.73
CA MET A 130 15.17 -1.60 -2.29
C MET A 130 14.86 -1.25 -0.83
N LEU A 131 13.58 -1.29 -0.43
CA LEU A 131 13.20 -1.06 0.95
C LEU A 131 13.80 -2.10 1.90
N SER A 132 13.84 -3.38 1.49
CA SER A 132 14.44 -4.45 2.31
C SER A 132 15.95 -4.27 2.52
N GLN A 133 16.65 -3.71 1.53
CA GLN A 133 18.09 -3.41 1.64
C GLN A 133 18.35 -2.19 2.52
N ALA A 134 17.50 -1.16 2.45
CA ALA A 134 17.57 0.00 3.34
C ALA A 134 17.22 -0.37 4.80
N ALA A 135 16.36 -1.37 5.00
CA ALA A 135 15.97 -1.88 6.30
C ALA A 135 16.95 -2.92 6.89
N ALA A 136 18.15 -3.08 6.30
CA ALA A 136 19.18 -3.95 6.89
C ALA A 136 19.36 -3.56 8.37
N PRO A 137 19.08 -4.47 9.32
CA PRO A 137 19.13 -4.12 10.73
C PRO A 137 20.55 -3.66 11.07
N PRO A 138 20.73 -2.66 11.96
CA PRO A 138 22.05 -2.42 12.53
C PRO A 138 22.50 -3.75 13.11
N SER A 139 23.59 -4.30 12.59
CA SER A 139 24.17 -5.55 13.05
C SER A 139 24.52 -5.39 14.53
N PHE A 140 23.60 -5.81 15.40
CA PHE A 140 23.72 -5.75 16.86
C PHE A 140 24.59 -6.90 17.39
N PHE A 141 25.48 -7.45 16.57
CA PHE A 141 26.47 -8.41 17.04
C PHE A 141 27.70 -7.63 17.47
N PRO A 142 27.96 -7.47 18.79
CA PRO A 142 29.24 -6.98 19.25
C PRO A 142 30.29 -8.01 18.83
N ALA A 143 31.35 -7.52 18.18
CA ALA A 143 32.54 -8.31 17.93
C ALA A 143 33.27 -8.54 19.27
N GLU A 144 32.90 -9.58 20.01
CA GLU A 144 33.71 -10.14 21.10
C GLU A 144 33.54 -11.67 21.13
N GLY A 145 34.56 -12.51 21.34
CA GLY A 145 35.88 -12.23 21.88
C GLY A 145 37.03 -12.80 21.06
N SER A 146 38.02 -11.94 20.84
CA SER A 146 39.41 -12.34 20.89
C SER A 146 39.73 -12.61 22.37
N ASP A 147 39.57 -13.86 22.84
CA ASP A 147 40.23 -14.28 24.07
C ASP A 147 41.35 -15.29 23.80
N SER A 148 42.44 -14.92 24.42
CA SER A 148 43.81 -15.37 24.42
C SER A 148 44.01 -16.80 24.92
N GLY A 149 44.29 -17.72 24.00
CA GLY A 149 44.85 -19.04 24.31
C GLY A 149 46.37 -19.01 24.47
N SER A 150 46.89 -18.31 25.49
CA SER A 150 48.29 -18.45 25.92
C SER A 150 48.43 -19.67 26.83
N LYS A 151 49.08 -20.75 26.35
CA LYS A 151 49.95 -21.68 27.10
C LYS A 151 50.31 -22.93 26.28
N ARG A 152 51.56 -22.98 25.80
CA ARG A 152 52.43 -24.17 25.92
C ARG A 152 53.88 -23.78 25.56
N SER A 153 54.54 -23.16 26.53
CA SER A 153 56.00 -23.21 26.63
C SER A 153 56.37 -24.59 27.20
N GLY A 154 56.97 -25.43 26.35
CA GLY A 154 57.37 -26.80 26.63
C GLY A 154 58.72 -27.10 25.99
N ARG A 155 59.76 -26.58 26.63
CA ARG A 155 61.20 -26.88 26.53
C ARG A 155 61.56 -28.32 26.09
N LYS A 156 62.41 -28.43 25.04
CA LYS A 156 63.61 -29.31 24.91
C LYS A 156 64.29 -29.00 23.57
N ARG A 157 65.34 -28.17 23.56
CA ARG A 157 66.78 -28.53 23.56
C ARG A 157 67.22 -29.37 22.34
N GLN A 158 67.95 -28.69 21.45
CA GLN A 158 68.90 -29.22 20.46
C GLN A 158 69.88 -30.22 21.11
N THR A 159 70.40 -31.17 20.33
CA THR A 159 71.86 -31.40 20.13
C THR A 159 72.10 -32.39 19.00
N ALA A 160 73.15 -32.10 18.22
CA ALA A 160 73.88 -32.90 17.23
C ALA A 160 73.17 -33.26 15.92
#